data_AF-L8FSB2-F1
#
_entry.id   AF-L8FSB2-F1
#
_cell.length_a   1.000
_cell.length_b   1.000
_cell.length_c   1.000
_cell.angle_alpha   90.00
_cell.angle_beta   90.00
_cell.angle_gamma   90.00
#
_symmetry.space_group_name_H-M   'P 1'
#
loop_
_entity.id
_entity.type
_entity.pdbx_description
1 polymer ?
#
loop_
_entity_poly.entity_id
_entity_poly.type
_entity_poly.pdbx_seq_one_letter_code
_entity_poly.pdbx_strand_id
1 'polypeptide(L)'
;MSNMASVSRPPSVHAPWRKSFIVPLFTIQLGFAAFVAIWHLMFYGFSIYEGTDSGMNSYTERVYASVGSFGVISTFVIILHIVLFAHFRLTAWIFLLGNAAVTVLSLISLVIGITSEKQAYGSHDYLVVTFPAVLCFISLGMGVYAVVVWRKVNSGMTVDMVKARGGFGGGGKGGKGGKGVDVQEDANAIPMFPPITPHISNHHLTTPPPDLNPATTNTTQKMKKYLEIACFNAPSAIIAANVGADRIELCANRSVGGTTPLLSDLEAIKLEVKIPVMVMIRPRGGDFIYSDEEFAQMKEDIGRFRGLADGFVFGILKQEEGGVVVVDGERNSSLVDLARPLPCTFHRAVDATSDYHTAVREVAACGFKTVLTSGGIQGDVVGGYGNLPTFGDGEGERGLVIMPGGGVRREVLEVLVRETGCWWFHSSGIVGGGGGVWGGG
;
A
#
# COMPACT_ATOMS: atom_id res chain seq x y z
N MET A 1 -11.37 38.33 -11.67
CA MET A 1 -11.04 38.11 -10.24
C MET A 1 -11.66 36.76 -9.87
N SER A 2 -10.93 35.64 -9.97
CA SER A 2 -10.11 35.01 -8.90
C SER A 2 -10.98 34.52 -7.74
N ASN A 3 -11.00 33.27 -7.25
CA ASN A 3 -10.16 32.08 -7.41
C ASN A 3 -11.03 30.86 -6.98
N MET A 4 -11.10 29.78 -7.76
CA MET A 4 -11.55 28.47 -7.26
C MET A 4 -10.34 27.59 -7.00
N ALA A 5 -10.02 27.35 -5.73
CA ALA A 5 -9.05 26.35 -5.31
C ALA A 5 -9.74 24.98 -5.24
N SER A 6 -9.41 24.09 -6.17
CA SER A 6 -9.80 22.68 -6.14
C SER A 6 -8.92 21.93 -5.14
N VAL A 7 -9.48 21.60 -3.98
CA VAL A 7 -8.81 20.75 -2.98
C VAL A 7 -8.90 19.29 -3.45
N SER A 8 -7.79 18.78 -3.98
CA SER A 8 -7.61 17.38 -4.38
C SER A 8 -7.10 16.55 -3.19
N ARG A 9 -7.70 15.37 -2.95
CA ARG A 9 -7.25 14.40 -1.94
C ARG A 9 -5.83 13.88 -2.28
N PRO A 10 -4.98 13.53 -1.28
CA PRO A 10 -3.71 12.86 -1.55
C PRO A 10 -3.97 11.43 -2.05
N PRO A 11 -3.48 11.03 -3.23
CA PRO A 11 -3.59 9.66 -3.72
C PRO A 11 -2.64 8.76 -2.93
N SER A 12 -2.98 7.47 -2.80
CA SER A 12 -2.04 6.43 -2.40
C SER A 12 -0.70 6.65 -3.09
N VAL A 13 0.41 6.76 -2.37
CA VAL A 13 1.72 6.96 -3.00
C VAL A 13 2.25 5.63 -3.53
N HIS A 14 1.47 4.98 -4.39
CA HIS A 14 2.03 4.33 -5.56
C HIS A 14 2.28 5.46 -6.55
N ALA A 15 3.55 5.73 -6.88
CA ALA A 15 3.95 6.78 -7.81
C ALA A 15 2.91 6.98 -8.95
N PRO A 16 2.16 8.10 -8.99
CA PRO A 16 1.06 8.31 -9.95
C PRO A 16 1.54 8.52 -11.41
N TRP A 17 2.78 8.13 -11.70
CA TRP A 17 3.53 8.32 -12.95
C TRP A 17 3.40 7.14 -13.92
N ARG A 18 2.57 6.15 -13.56
CA ARG A 18 2.74 4.73 -13.92
C ARG A 18 2.54 4.30 -15.37
N LYS A 19 2.00 5.12 -16.28
CA LYS A 19 1.71 4.64 -17.65
C LYS A 19 2.25 5.51 -18.78
N SER A 20 2.16 6.84 -18.68
CA SER A 20 2.40 7.69 -19.86
C SER A 20 3.86 8.09 -20.09
N PHE A 21 4.74 7.97 -19.09
CA PHE A 21 6.13 8.47 -19.17
C PHE A 21 7.18 7.47 -18.71
N ILE A 22 6.92 6.74 -17.61
CA ILE A 22 7.82 5.71 -17.13
C ILE A 22 7.92 4.54 -18.13
N VAL A 23 6.80 4.13 -18.73
CA VAL A 23 6.78 3.03 -19.70
C VAL A 23 7.61 3.36 -20.96
N PRO A 24 7.42 4.52 -21.65
CA PRO A 24 8.30 4.90 -22.76
C PRO A 24 9.78 4.96 -22.39
N LEU A 25 10.12 5.49 -21.21
CA LEU A 25 11.50 5.59 -20.74
C LEU A 25 12.12 4.20 -20.53
N PHE A 26 11.37 3.27 -19.93
CA PHE A 26 11.79 1.88 -19.80
C PHE A 26 11.88 1.16 -21.14
N THR A 27 10.99 1.43 -22.09
CA THR A 27 11.06 0.85 -23.43
C THR A 27 12.32 1.31 -24.17
N ILE A 28 12.68 2.59 -24.04
CA ILE A 28 13.92 3.13 -24.61
C ILE A 28 15.14 2.49 -23.92
N GLN A 29 15.15 2.41 -22.59
CA GLN A 29 16.24 1.80 -21.84
C GLN A 29 16.38 0.31 -22.14
N LEU A 30 15.27 -0.41 -22.33
CA LEU A 30 15.26 -1.83 -22.71
C LEU A 30 15.85 -2.01 -24.12
N GLY A 31 15.41 -1.21 -25.09
CA GLY A 31 15.94 -1.25 -26.45
C GLY A 31 17.44 -0.97 -26.47
N PHE A 32 17.90 0.02 -25.70
CA PHE A 32 19.32 0.36 -25.63
C PHE A 32 20.14 -0.69 -24.88
N ALA A 33 19.64 -1.24 -23.77
CA ALA A 33 20.32 -2.30 -23.02
C ALA A 33 20.42 -3.60 -23.82
N ALA A 34 19.38 -3.96 -24.58
CA ALA A 34 19.40 -5.09 -25.50
C ALA A 34 20.42 -4.87 -26.61
N PHE A 35 20.45 -3.68 -27.21
CA PHE A 35 21.44 -3.32 -28.22
C PHE A 35 22.88 -3.40 -27.67
N VAL A 36 23.12 -2.83 -26.49
CA VAL A 36 24.43 -2.86 -25.81
C VAL A 36 24.84 -4.30 -25.48
N ALA A 37 23.94 -5.16 -25.00
CA ALA A 37 24.26 -6.56 -24.73
C ALA A 37 24.60 -7.34 -26.01
N ILE A 38 23.82 -7.17 -27.07
CA ILE A 38 24.09 -7.80 -28.36
C ILE A 38 25.44 -7.32 -28.89
N TRP A 39 25.71 -6.01 -28.82
CA TRP A 39 26.98 -5.43 -29.21
C TRP A 39 28.15 -6.01 -28.41
N HIS A 40 28.05 -6.07 -27.08
CA HIS A 40 29.12 -6.61 -26.23
C HIS A 40 29.30 -8.12 -26.43
N LEU A 41 28.23 -8.89 -26.65
CA LEU A 41 28.30 -10.31 -26.98
C LEU A 41 28.98 -10.53 -28.34
N MET A 42 28.65 -9.72 -29.34
CA MET A 42 29.31 -9.76 -30.64
C MET A 42 30.77 -9.37 -30.51
N PHE A 43 31.10 -8.27 -29.83
CA PHE A 43 32.47 -7.79 -29.66
C PHE A 43 33.33 -8.73 -28.81
N TYR A 44 32.76 -9.34 -27.76
CA TYR A 44 33.40 -10.38 -26.96
C TYR A 44 33.61 -11.65 -27.79
N GLY A 45 32.60 -12.06 -28.57
CA GLY A 45 32.70 -13.18 -29.52
C GLY A 45 33.75 -12.93 -30.61
N PHE A 46 33.81 -11.72 -31.15
CA PHE A 46 34.85 -11.27 -32.09
C PHE A 46 36.21 -11.26 -31.41
N SER A 47 36.36 -10.79 -30.17
CA SER A 47 37.64 -10.83 -29.46
C SER A 47 38.15 -12.25 -29.23
N ILE A 48 37.26 -13.21 -28.94
CA ILE A 48 37.65 -14.62 -28.79
C ILE A 48 38.03 -15.23 -30.14
N TYR A 49 37.31 -14.87 -31.21
CA TYR A 49 37.53 -15.38 -32.56
C TYR A 49 38.76 -14.76 -33.25
N GLU A 50 38.99 -13.47 -33.06
CA GLU A 50 40.15 -12.74 -33.56
C GLU A 50 41.39 -12.99 -32.71
N GLY A 51 41.29 -13.21 -31.40
CA GLY A 51 42.42 -13.58 -30.55
C GLY A 51 43.18 -14.83 -31.02
N THR A 52 42.53 -15.69 -31.81
CA THR A 52 43.17 -16.84 -32.45
C THR A 52 43.89 -16.55 -33.78
N ASP A 53 43.66 -15.41 -34.45
CA ASP A 53 44.21 -15.15 -35.81
C ASP A 53 44.51 -13.67 -36.19
N SER A 54 44.31 -12.67 -35.30
CA SER A 54 44.38 -11.23 -35.64
C SER A 54 45.67 -10.49 -35.22
N GLY A 55 46.57 -11.14 -34.49
CA GLY A 55 47.81 -10.51 -34.02
C GLY A 55 47.65 -9.52 -32.86
N MET A 56 46.49 -9.49 -32.20
CA MET A 56 46.28 -8.73 -30.97
C MET A 56 47.15 -9.28 -29.81
N ASN A 57 47.71 -8.39 -28.99
CA ASN A 57 48.47 -8.81 -27.82
C ASN A 57 47.53 -9.23 -26.66
N SER A 58 48.04 -10.07 -25.75
CA SER A 58 47.27 -10.60 -24.61
C SER A 58 46.73 -9.54 -23.64
N TYR A 59 47.22 -8.30 -23.70
CA TYR A 59 46.70 -7.19 -22.90
C TYR A 59 45.41 -6.66 -23.52
N THR A 60 45.41 -6.41 -24.82
CA THR A 60 44.23 -5.95 -25.57
C THR A 60 43.07 -6.95 -25.48
N GLU A 61 43.35 -8.25 -25.56
CA GLU A 61 42.35 -9.32 -25.39
C GLU A 61 41.69 -9.29 -24.00
N ARG A 62 42.50 -9.16 -22.93
CA ARG A 62 42.00 -9.05 -21.55
C ARG A 62 41.18 -7.79 -21.31
N VAL A 63 41.54 -6.70 -21.95
CA VAL A 63 40.81 -5.43 -21.92
C VAL A 63 39.44 -5.58 -22.56
N TYR A 64 39.37 -6.15 -23.77
CA TYR A 64 38.09 -6.40 -24.44
C TYR A 64 37.20 -7.39 -23.68
N ALA A 65 37.79 -8.44 -23.11
CA ALA A 65 37.08 -9.37 -22.24
C ALA A 65 36.49 -8.68 -21.00
N SER A 66 37.22 -7.75 -20.41
CA SER A 66 36.79 -7.01 -19.21
C SER A 66 35.65 -6.03 -19.53
N VAL A 67 35.79 -5.23 -20.59
CA VAL A 67 34.75 -4.29 -21.06
C VAL A 67 33.48 -5.08 -21.45
N GLY A 68 33.64 -6.17 -22.18
CA GLY A 68 32.59 -7.14 -22.53
C GLY A 68 31.81 -7.62 -21.30
N SER A 69 32.53 -8.10 -20.29
CA SER A 69 31.95 -8.65 -19.06
C SER A 69 31.13 -7.61 -18.28
N PHE A 70 31.66 -6.40 -18.09
CA PHE A 70 30.94 -5.33 -17.39
C PHE A 70 29.68 -4.87 -18.14
N GLY A 71 29.73 -4.81 -19.47
CA GLY A 71 28.56 -4.49 -20.30
C GLY A 71 27.44 -5.53 -20.14
N VAL A 72 27.77 -6.82 -20.14
CA VAL A 72 26.81 -7.91 -19.94
C VAL A 72 26.18 -7.84 -18.55
N ILE A 73 26.98 -7.65 -17.49
CA ILE A 73 26.49 -7.53 -16.11
C ILE A 73 25.52 -6.34 -15.98
N SER A 74 25.89 -5.18 -16.54
CA SER A 74 25.04 -3.99 -16.56
C SER A 74 23.67 -4.27 -17.21
N THR A 75 23.64 -5.01 -18.32
CA THR A 75 22.37 -5.37 -18.98
C THR A 75 21.51 -6.30 -18.12
N PHE A 76 22.09 -7.30 -17.46
CA PHE A 76 21.32 -8.16 -16.55
C PHE A 76 20.72 -7.38 -15.38
N VAL A 77 21.45 -6.41 -14.84
CA VAL A 77 20.92 -5.50 -13.82
C VAL A 77 19.72 -4.73 -14.38
N ILE A 78 19.81 -4.16 -15.57
CA ILE A 78 18.68 -3.45 -16.20
C ILE A 78 17.46 -4.36 -16.40
N ILE A 79 17.66 -5.57 -16.93
CA ILE A 79 16.57 -6.55 -17.15
C ILE A 79 15.90 -6.92 -15.82
N LEU A 80 16.69 -7.21 -14.78
CA LEU A 80 16.17 -7.52 -13.45
C LEU A 80 15.29 -6.39 -12.90
N HIS A 81 15.72 -5.14 -13.09
CA HIS A 81 14.95 -3.97 -12.68
C HIS A 81 13.62 -3.87 -13.43
N ILE A 82 13.62 -4.14 -14.74
CA ILE A 82 12.41 -4.13 -15.56
C ILE A 82 11.43 -5.22 -15.11
N VAL A 83 11.91 -6.44 -14.83
CA VAL A 83 11.06 -7.55 -14.35
C VAL A 83 10.47 -7.22 -12.98
N LEU A 84 11.30 -6.75 -12.03
CA LEU A 84 10.83 -6.36 -10.69
C LEU A 84 9.86 -5.17 -10.75
N PHE A 85 10.07 -4.25 -11.69
CA PHE A 85 9.16 -3.14 -11.95
C PHE A 85 7.83 -3.60 -12.56
N ALA A 86 7.86 -4.51 -13.54
CA ALA A 86 6.69 -5.08 -14.19
C ALA A 86 5.81 -5.87 -13.20
N HIS A 87 6.44 -6.52 -12.20
CA HIS A 87 5.74 -7.18 -11.09
C HIS A 87 5.34 -6.21 -9.96
N PHE A 88 5.48 -4.90 -10.14
CA PHE A 88 5.08 -3.85 -9.18
C PHE A 88 5.82 -3.91 -7.82
N ARG A 89 6.91 -4.68 -7.70
CA ARG A 89 7.62 -4.93 -6.42
C ARG A 89 8.76 -3.96 -6.14
N LEU A 90 9.02 -2.98 -7.01
CA LEU A 90 10.21 -2.12 -6.92
C LEU A 90 10.01 -0.95 -5.95
N THR A 91 10.80 -0.91 -4.87
CA THR A 91 10.93 0.28 -4.00
C THR A 91 11.90 1.29 -4.63
N ALA A 92 11.71 2.59 -4.37
CA ALA A 92 12.51 3.67 -4.97
C ALA A 92 14.02 3.54 -4.70
N TRP A 93 14.39 2.96 -3.55
CA TRP A 93 15.78 2.71 -3.18
C TRP A 93 16.44 1.64 -4.04
N ILE A 94 15.73 0.55 -4.35
CA ILE A 94 16.26 -0.51 -5.23
C ILE A 94 16.52 0.07 -6.63
N PHE A 95 15.59 0.90 -7.14
CA PHE A 95 15.77 1.58 -8.42
C PHE A 95 17.00 2.50 -8.45
N LEU A 96 17.23 3.26 -7.37
CA LEU A 96 18.36 4.17 -7.28
C LEU A 96 19.69 3.39 -7.20
N LEU A 97 19.72 2.32 -6.41
CA LEU A 97 20.89 1.45 -6.27
C LEU A 97 21.26 0.77 -7.60
N GLY A 98 20.26 0.32 -8.36
CA GLY A 98 20.46 -0.30 -9.67
C GLY A 98 21.06 0.64 -10.71
N ASN A 99 20.52 1.86 -10.83
CA ASN A 99 21.07 2.85 -11.76
C ASN A 99 22.47 3.33 -11.33
N ALA A 100 22.71 3.44 -10.02
CA ALA A 100 24.05 3.73 -9.51
C ALA A 100 25.04 2.62 -9.91
N ALA A 101 24.67 1.35 -9.78
CA ALA A 101 25.51 0.22 -10.21
C ALA A 101 25.80 0.26 -11.73
N VAL A 102 24.78 0.47 -12.57
CA VAL A 102 24.94 0.59 -14.04
C VAL A 102 25.88 1.75 -14.40
N THR A 103 25.73 2.89 -13.74
CA THR A 103 26.60 4.06 -13.92
C THR A 103 28.05 3.73 -13.58
N VAL A 104 28.30 3.11 -12.42
CA VAL A 104 29.64 2.74 -11.97
C VAL A 104 30.30 1.75 -12.93
N LEU A 105 29.57 0.70 -13.34
CA LEU A 105 30.08 -0.29 -14.28
C LEU A 105 30.39 0.34 -15.65
N SER A 106 29.55 1.25 -16.12
CA SER A 106 29.76 1.97 -17.38
C SER A 106 30.97 2.91 -17.32
N LEU A 107 31.21 3.56 -16.18
CA LEU A 107 32.41 4.38 -15.96
C LEU A 107 33.69 3.56 -15.93
N ILE A 108 33.66 2.38 -15.30
CA ILE A 108 34.81 1.46 -15.29
C ILE A 108 35.12 1.02 -16.72
N SER A 109 34.12 0.58 -17.48
CA SER A 109 34.29 0.24 -18.91
C SER A 109 34.83 1.41 -19.73
N LEU A 110 34.36 2.63 -19.46
CA LEU A 110 34.82 3.84 -20.15
C LEU A 110 36.29 4.16 -19.88
N VAL A 111 36.71 4.12 -18.61
CA VAL A 111 38.10 4.38 -18.21
C VAL A 111 39.03 3.35 -18.86
N ILE A 112 38.65 2.07 -18.80
CA ILE A 112 39.41 0.99 -19.44
C ILE A 112 39.54 1.24 -20.95
N GLY A 113 38.43 1.57 -21.62
CA GLY A 113 38.42 1.89 -23.06
C GLY A 113 39.35 3.05 -23.44
N ILE A 114 39.30 4.17 -22.70
CA ILE A 114 40.14 5.35 -22.94
C ILE A 114 41.63 5.03 -22.71
N THR A 115 41.94 4.26 -21.66
CA THR A 115 43.34 3.88 -21.38
C THR A 115 43.92 2.97 -22.45
N SER A 116 43.09 2.14 -23.08
CA SER A 116 43.47 1.27 -24.19
C SER A 116 43.72 2.05 -25.49
N GLU A 117 42.85 3.02 -25.82
CA GLU A 117 42.98 3.86 -27.03
C GLU A 117 44.30 4.66 -27.05
N LYS A 118 44.80 5.08 -25.88
CA LYS A 118 46.09 5.77 -25.77
C LYS A 118 47.30 4.88 -26.04
N GLN A 119 47.13 3.56 -25.99
CA GLN A 119 48.23 2.59 -26.00
C GLN A 119 48.32 1.82 -27.33
N ALA A 120 47.25 1.78 -28.13
CA ALA A 120 47.21 1.18 -29.46
C ALA A 120 47.37 2.25 -30.55
N TYR A 121 48.34 2.05 -31.44
CA TYR A 121 48.72 2.98 -32.51
C TYR A 121 47.55 3.34 -33.45
N GLY A 122 47.02 4.57 -33.33
CA GLY A 122 46.48 5.37 -34.44
C GLY A 122 45.17 4.95 -35.11
N SER A 123 44.57 3.79 -34.82
CA SER A 123 43.21 3.47 -35.28
C SER A 123 42.19 3.78 -34.19
N HIS A 124 41.36 4.79 -34.45
CA HIS A 124 40.35 5.23 -33.48
C HIS A 124 39.10 4.34 -33.52
N ASP A 125 39.08 3.28 -32.71
CA ASP A 125 37.85 2.53 -32.43
C ASP A 125 37.01 3.29 -31.39
N TYR A 126 36.52 4.47 -31.79
CA TYR A 126 35.68 5.35 -31.00
C TYR A 126 34.44 4.63 -30.43
N LEU A 127 34.02 3.53 -31.05
CA LEU A 127 32.84 2.75 -30.64
C LEU A 127 33.02 2.09 -29.26
N VAL A 128 34.23 1.66 -28.90
CA VAL A 128 34.52 1.01 -27.60
C VAL A 128 34.33 1.99 -26.44
N VAL A 129 34.57 3.28 -26.68
CA VAL A 129 34.46 4.37 -25.70
C VAL A 129 33.06 5.01 -25.74
N THR A 130 32.47 5.13 -26.93
CA THR A 130 31.19 5.83 -27.14
C THR A 130 30.03 5.13 -26.46
N PHE A 131 29.91 3.80 -26.57
CA PHE A 131 28.76 3.08 -26.00
C PHE A 131 28.72 3.08 -24.47
N PRO A 132 29.82 2.82 -23.74
CA PRO A 132 29.85 2.98 -22.28
C PRO A 132 29.57 4.42 -21.84
N ALA A 133 30.08 5.43 -22.58
CA ALA A 133 29.84 6.83 -22.27
C ALA A 133 28.35 7.19 -22.37
N VAL A 134 27.68 6.78 -23.45
CA VAL A 134 26.24 7.03 -23.66
C VAL A 134 25.40 6.30 -22.60
N LEU A 135 25.73 5.04 -22.27
CA LEU A 135 25.02 4.29 -21.25
C LEU A 135 25.16 4.93 -19.85
N CYS A 136 26.36 5.39 -19.52
CA CYS A 136 26.63 6.14 -18.30
C CYS A 136 25.77 7.42 -18.23
N PHE A 137 25.73 8.20 -19.31
CA PHE A 137 24.96 9.44 -19.36
C PHE A 137 23.46 9.22 -19.20
N ILE A 138 22.90 8.21 -19.89
CA ILE A 138 21.48 7.86 -19.78
C ILE A 138 21.16 7.40 -18.35
N SER A 139 22.00 6.54 -17.75
CA SER A 139 21.79 6.02 -16.40
C SER A 139 21.88 7.11 -15.33
N LEU A 140 22.85 8.03 -15.44
CA LEU A 140 22.96 9.20 -14.57
C LEU A 140 21.74 10.11 -14.67
N GLY A 141 21.30 10.42 -15.90
CA GLY A 141 20.11 11.24 -16.13
C GLY A 141 18.86 10.63 -15.48
N MET A 142 18.71 9.31 -15.58
CA MET A 142 17.61 8.58 -14.94
C MET A 142 17.71 8.58 -13.41
N GLY A 143 18.92 8.42 -12.85
CA GLY A 143 19.16 8.49 -11.41
C GLY A 143 18.83 9.86 -10.82
N VAL A 144 19.34 10.93 -11.43
CA VAL A 144 19.06 12.32 -11.02
C VAL A 144 17.56 12.61 -11.09
N TYR A 145 16.92 12.24 -12.19
CA TYR A 145 15.49 12.45 -12.36
C TYR A 145 14.67 11.68 -11.30
N ALA A 146 15.02 10.42 -11.03
CA ALA A 146 14.36 9.63 -9.99
C ALA A 146 14.52 10.23 -8.59
N VAL A 147 15.69 10.78 -8.26
CA VAL A 147 15.90 11.51 -7.00
C VAL A 147 15.05 12.78 -6.94
N VAL A 148 14.98 13.56 -8.03
CA VAL A 148 14.15 14.77 -8.10
C VAL A 148 12.67 14.43 -7.90
N VAL A 149 12.19 13.38 -8.56
CA VAL A 149 10.81 12.90 -8.41
C VAL A 149 10.56 12.38 -7.00
N TRP A 150 11.46 11.56 -6.46
CA TRP A 150 11.36 11.02 -5.11
C TRP A 150 11.31 12.13 -4.06
N ARG A 151 12.17 13.15 -4.17
CA ARG A 151 12.17 14.32 -3.28
C ARG A 151 10.87 15.12 -3.38
N LYS A 152 10.36 15.36 -4.60
CA LYS A 152 9.08 16.09 -4.81
C LYS A 152 7.87 15.34 -4.25
N VAL A 153 7.87 14.01 -4.34
CA VAL A 153 6.82 13.15 -3.80
C VAL A 153 6.87 13.14 -2.27
N ASN A 154 8.05 12.98 -1.68
CA ASN A 154 8.22 12.98 -0.22
C ASN A 154 8.07 14.37 0.42
N SER A 155 8.13 15.45 -0.37
CA SER A 155 7.91 16.82 0.11
C SER A 155 6.45 17.31 -0.06
N GLY A 156 5.51 16.44 -0.47
CA GLY A 156 4.09 16.81 -0.64
C GLY A 156 3.79 17.74 -1.83
N MET A 157 4.75 17.99 -2.74
CA MET A 157 4.60 18.89 -3.89
C MET A 157 4.04 18.18 -5.14
N THR A 158 3.03 17.31 -4.99
CA THR A 158 2.50 16.51 -6.12
C THR A 158 1.55 17.27 -7.06
N VAL A 159 1.27 18.55 -6.80
CA VAL A 159 0.27 19.35 -7.55
C VAL A 159 0.82 19.96 -8.84
N ASP A 160 2.14 20.19 -8.96
CA ASP A 160 2.70 20.93 -10.11
C ASP A 160 3.05 20.06 -11.32
N MET A 161 2.83 18.77 -11.20
CA MET A 161 3.39 17.78 -12.09
C MET A 161 2.39 17.29 -13.16
N VAL A 162 1.14 17.74 -13.07
CA VAL A 162 0.06 17.53 -14.06
C VAL A 162 0.11 18.57 -15.20
N LYS A 163 0.81 19.70 -15.03
CA LYS A 163 0.75 20.82 -15.99
C LYS A 163 1.78 20.81 -17.12
N ALA A 164 2.77 19.92 -17.11
CA ALA A 164 3.83 19.93 -18.12
C ALA A 164 3.49 19.07 -19.36
N ARG A 165 2.38 19.36 -20.06
CA ARG A 165 2.23 19.03 -21.48
C ARG A 165 1.14 19.86 -22.18
N GLY A 166 1.33 21.18 -22.21
CA GLY A 166 0.67 22.06 -23.16
C GLY A 166 1.72 22.75 -24.02
N GLY A 167 1.99 22.23 -25.21
CA GLY A 167 2.85 22.90 -26.19
C GLY A 167 3.74 21.96 -26.97
N PHE A 168 3.25 21.44 -28.09
CA PHE A 168 3.91 21.55 -29.41
C PHE A 168 2.98 21.00 -30.50
N GLY A 169 2.47 21.91 -31.35
CA GLY A 169 2.12 21.66 -32.76
C GLY A 169 0.72 21.13 -33.11
N GLY A 170 -0.02 21.93 -33.89
CA GLY A 170 -1.03 21.42 -34.84
C GLY A 170 -2.42 22.05 -34.71
N GLY A 171 -2.60 23.25 -35.28
CA GLY A 171 -3.91 23.93 -35.35
C GLY A 171 -4.91 23.25 -36.30
N GLY A 172 -6.21 23.48 -36.06
CA GLY A 172 -7.25 23.07 -37.00
C GLY A 172 -8.68 23.05 -36.45
N LYS A 173 -9.34 24.23 -36.48
CA LYS A 173 -10.79 24.49 -36.66
C LYS A 173 -11.85 23.54 -36.03
N GLY A 174 -12.57 24.10 -35.05
CA GLY A 174 -14.00 24.45 -35.15
C GLY A 174 -15.05 23.33 -35.30
N GLY A 175 -16.01 23.28 -34.37
CA GLY A 175 -17.27 22.55 -34.57
C GLY A 175 -18.20 22.59 -33.35
N LYS A 176 -19.31 23.33 -33.48
CA LYS A 176 -20.39 23.51 -32.51
C LYS A 176 -21.20 22.22 -32.26
N GLY A 177 -21.66 22.06 -31.02
CA GLY A 177 -23.07 21.86 -30.67
C GLY A 177 -23.68 20.46 -30.80
N GLY A 178 -24.55 20.10 -29.83
CA GLY A 178 -25.65 19.18 -30.08
C GLY A 178 -26.02 18.23 -28.94
N LYS A 179 -27.01 18.65 -28.16
CA LYS A 179 -28.20 17.91 -27.67
C LYS A 179 -28.02 16.64 -26.82
N GLY A 180 -28.61 16.71 -25.63
CA GLY A 180 -29.01 15.56 -24.84
C GLY A 180 -30.19 14.79 -25.45
N VAL A 181 -30.44 13.62 -24.85
CA VAL A 181 -31.69 12.88 -24.92
C VAL A 181 -31.89 12.22 -23.55
N ASP A 182 -32.95 12.65 -22.86
CA ASP A 182 -33.59 11.97 -21.75
C ASP A 182 -34.36 10.74 -22.24
N VAL A 183 -34.41 9.68 -21.43
CA VAL A 183 -35.46 8.64 -21.48
C VAL A 183 -35.83 8.25 -20.04
N GLN A 184 -36.90 8.87 -19.52
CA GLN A 184 -37.96 8.20 -18.71
C GLN A 184 -38.74 7.29 -19.68
N GLU A 185 -39.38 6.17 -19.33
CA GLU A 185 -40.10 5.72 -18.14
C GLU A 185 -40.42 4.23 -18.38
N ASP A 186 -40.59 3.39 -17.35
CA ASP A 186 -41.85 2.67 -17.14
C ASP A 186 -41.80 1.62 -16.03
N ALA A 187 -42.90 1.60 -15.28
CA ALA A 187 -43.14 0.84 -14.07
C ALA A 187 -43.88 -0.49 -14.31
N ASN A 188 -43.94 -1.26 -13.23
CA ASN A 188 -44.86 -2.37 -12.90
C ASN A 188 -44.49 -3.79 -13.36
N ALA A 189 -44.10 -4.63 -12.40
CA ALA A 189 -44.84 -5.84 -12.03
C ALA A 189 -44.32 -6.44 -10.69
N ILE A 190 -45.22 -6.52 -9.71
CA ILE A 190 -45.08 -7.26 -8.44
C ILE A 190 -45.49 -8.73 -8.69
N PRO A 191 -44.94 -9.70 -7.95
CA PRO A 191 -45.84 -10.61 -7.22
C PRO A 191 -45.45 -10.80 -5.75
N MET A 192 -46.48 -10.71 -4.90
CA MET A 192 -46.48 -11.03 -3.47
C MET A 192 -46.37 -12.56 -3.25
N PHE A 193 -45.68 -12.96 -2.18
CA PHE A 193 -45.84 -14.27 -1.51
C PHE A 193 -45.82 -14.10 0.03
N PRO A 194 -46.44 -15.02 0.80
CA PRO A 194 -47.09 -14.76 2.09
C PRO A 194 -46.16 -14.79 3.32
N PRO A 195 -46.62 -14.32 4.50
CA PRO A 195 -45.78 -14.20 5.70
C PRO A 195 -45.58 -15.54 6.41
N ILE A 196 -44.33 -15.81 6.82
CA ILE A 196 -43.97 -16.92 7.70
C ILE A 196 -43.72 -16.36 9.10
N THR A 197 -44.45 -16.90 10.08
CA THR A 197 -44.38 -16.58 11.51
C THR A 197 -43.04 -17.00 12.15
N PRO A 198 -42.55 -16.28 13.17
CA PRO A 198 -41.26 -16.58 13.79
C PRO A 198 -41.38 -17.70 14.84
N HIS A 199 -40.56 -18.74 14.71
CA HIS A 199 -40.26 -19.67 15.80
C HIS A 199 -39.16 -19.08 16.69
N ILE A 200 -39.53 -18.79 17.93
CA ILE A 200 -38.64 -18.42 19.02
C ILE A 200 -38.01 -19.71 19.57
N SER A 201 -36.68 -19.81 19.55
CA SER A 201 -35.95 -20.75 20.41
C SER A 201 -34.92 -19.98 21.24
N ASN A 202 -35.22 -19.89 22.54
CA ASN A 202 -34.31 -19.41 23.57
C ASN A 202 -33.18 -20.42 23.75
N HIS A 203 -31.92 -20.00 23.55
CA HIS A 203 -30.79 -20.69 24.16
C HIS A 203 -30.16 -19.82 25.24
N HIS A 204 -30.38 -20.31 26.46
CA HIS A 204 -29.88 -19.85 27.73
C HIS A 204 -28.35 -19.90 27.79
N LEU A 205 -27.77 -18.83 28.35
CA LEU A 205 -26.41 -18.83 28.90
C LEU A 205 -26.26 -19.97 29.92
N THR A 206 -25.28 -20.83 29.73
CA THR A 206 -24.80 -21.73 30.79
C THR A 206 -23.28 -21.59 30.90
N THR A 207 -22.83 -21.31 32.12
CA THR A 207 -21.43 -21.29 32.55
C THR A 207 -20.82 -22.69 32.48
N PRO A 208 -19.51 -22.85 32.19
CA PRO A 208 -18.88 -24.17 32.22
C PRO A 208 -18.60 -24.65 33.65
N PRO A 209 -18.65 -25.97 33.92
CA PRO A 209 -18.34 -26.55 35.23
C PRO A 209 -16.83 -26.68 35.46
N PRO A 210 -16.38 -26.77 36.73
CA PRO A 210 -14.99 -26.97 37.06
C PRO A 210 -14.66 -28.47 37.07
N ASP A 211 -13.68 -28.91 36.30
CA ASP A 211 -12.89 -30.07 36.72
C ASP A 211 -11.49 -30.06 36.08
N LEU A 212 -10.48 -30.08 36.95
CA LEU A 212 -9.07 -30.13 36.63
C LEU A 212 -8.62 -31.58 36.72
N ASN A 213 -8.13 -32.14 35.62
CA ASN A 213 -7.29 -33.34 35.65
C ASN A 213 -6.03 -33.12 34.79
N PRO A 214 -4.83 -33.05 35.39
CA PRO A 214 -3.61 -32.66 34.68
C PRO A 214 -2.88 -33.88 34.12
N ALA A 215 -3.46 -34.57 33.14
CA ALA A 215 -2.78 -35.70 32.49
C ALA A 215 -3.35 -36.06 31.12
N THR A 216 -3.45 -35.10 30.19
CA THR A 216 -3.46 -35.33 28.72
C THR A 216 -3.67 -34.00 27.99
N THR A 217 -2.58 -33.28 27.66
CA THR A 217 -2.66 -32.17 26.70
C THR A 217 -1.48 -32.27 25.75
N ASN A 218 -1.62 -33.14 24.75
CA ASN A 218 -0.83 -33.08 23.54
C ASN A 218 -1.79 -33.15 22.34
N THR A 219 -2.57 -32.09 22.20
CA THR A 219 -3.37 -31.79 21.02
C THR A 219 -3.18 -30.31 20.76
N THR A 220 -2.46 -29.98 19.70
CA THR A 220 -2.33 -28.64 19.15
C THR A 220 -3.73 -28.19 18.72
N GLN A 221 -4.47 -27.57 19.64
CA GLN A 221 -5.77 -27.00 19.35
C GLN A 221 -5.52 -25.85 18.37
N LYS A 222 -5.85 -26.07 17.09
CA LYS A 222 -5.66 -25.07 16.02
C LYS A 222 -6.49 -23.83 16.39
N MET A 223 -5.83 -22.83 16.97
CA MET A 223 -6.47 -21.61 17.46
C MET A 223 -7.22 -20.94 16.30
N LYS A 224 -8.53 -20.71 16.48
CA LYS A 224 -9.39 -20.07 15.47
C LYS A 224 -8.88 -18.66 15.19
N LYS A 225 -8.71 -18.31 13.91
CA LYS A 225 -8.38 -16.96 13.45
C LYS A 225 -9.65 -16.25 13.00
N TYR A 226 -9.68 -14.93 13.16
CA TYR A 226 -10.83 -14.08 12.87
C TYR A 226 -10.46 -13.01 11.84
N LEU A 227 -11.41 -12.72 10.95
CA LEU A 227 -11.23 -11.74 9.88
C LEU A 227 -12.24 -10.60 9.98
N GLU A 228 -11.74 -9.38 10.11
CA GLU A 228 -12.50 -8.15 9.94
C GLU A 228 -12.35 -7.62 8.50
N ILE A 229 -13.48 -7.26 7.88
CA ILE A 229 -13.50 -6.64 6.55
C ILE A 229 -13.99 -5.18 6.62
N ALA A 230 -13.18 -4.26 6.10
CA ALA A 230 -13.60 -2.87 5.89
C ALA A 230 -14.56 -2.75 4.70
N CYS A 231 -15.75 -2.24 4.97
CA CYS A 231 -16.82 -2.06 3.99
C CYS A 231 -17.20 -0.58 3.87
N PHE A 232 -17.53 -0.16 2.64
CA PHE A 232 -17.77 1.26 2.32
C PHE A 232 -19.20 1.58 1.86
N ASN A 233 -20.08 0.59 1.93
CA ASN A 233 -21.51 0.66 1.62
C ASN A 233 -22.19 -0.65 2.04
N ALA A 234 -23.52 -0.63 2.17
CA ALA A 234 -24.31 -1.79 2.57
C ALA A 234 -24.11 -3.04 1.69
N PRO A 235 -24.11 -2.97 0.34
CA PRO A 235 -23.87 -4.16 -0.48
C PRO A 235 -22.52 -4.84 -0.20
N SER A 236 -21.44 -4.06 -0.03
CA SER A 236 -20.13 -4.63 0.28
C SER A 236 -20.08 -5.34 1.64
N ALA A 237 -20.80 -4.81 2.63
CA ALA A 237 -20.94 -5.40 3.96
C ALA A 237 -21.74 -6.72 3.93
N ILE A 238 -22.86 -6.75 3.20
CA ILE A 238 -23.67 -7.96 3.02
C ILE A 238 -22.86 -9.05 2.34
N ILE A 239 -22.12 -8.71 1.27
CA ILE A 239 -21.27 -9.69 0.60
C ILE A 239 -20.16 -10.17 1.52
N ALA A 240 -19.47 -9.28 2.24
CA ALA A 240 -18.41 -9.65 3.18
C ALA A 240 -18.92 -10.64 4.25
N ALA A 241 -20.11 -10.40 4.80
CA ALA A 241 -20.74 -11.33 5.74
C ALA A 241 -21.02 -12.70 5.11
N ASN A 242 -21.59 -12.72 3.90
CA ASN A 242 -21.94 -13.96 3.20
C ASN A 242 -20.72 -14.80 2.78
N VAL A 243 -19.56 -14.16 2.58
CA VAL A 243 -18.32 -14.87 2.21
C VAL A 243 -17.45 -15.24 3.42
N GLY A 244 -17.94 -15.04 4.64
CA GLY A 244 -17.32 -15.55 5.86
C GLY A 244 -16.46 -14.56 6.65
N ALA A 245 -16.68 -13.24 6.51
CA ALA A 245 -16.12 -12.29 7.48
C ALA A 245 -16.67 -12.58 8.89
N ASP A 246 -15.82 -12.49 9.92
CA ASP A 246 -16.26 -12.63 11.32
C ASP A 246 -16.78 -11.30 11.90
N ARG A 247 -16.34 -10.17 11.32
CA ARG A 247 -16.72 -8.81 11.72
C ARG A 247 -16.62 -7.84 10.55
N ILE A 248 -17.44 -6.79 10.56
CA ILE A 248 -17.39 -5.71 9.57
C ILE A 248 -16.93 -4.41 10.24
N GLU A 249 -16.05 -3.67 9.60
CA GLU A 249 -15.82 -2.25 9.87
C GLU A 249 -16.56 -1.42 8.81
N LEU A 250 -17.61 -0.70 9.22
CA LEU A 250 -18.38 0.17 8.34
C LEU A 250 -17.77 1.57 8.29
N CYS A 251 -17.36 1.98 7.09
CA CYS A 251 -16.77 3.28 6.79
C CYS A 251 -17.50 3.99 5.65
N ALA A 252 -17.33 5.30 5.54
CA ALA A 252 -17.53 6.03 4.27
C ALA A 252 -16.18 6.47 3.69
N ASN A 253 -16.20 7.08 2.49
CA ASN A 253 -15.05 7.82 1.94
C ASN A 253 -13.72 7.05 1.91
N ARG A 254 -13.72 5.88 1.26
CA ARG A 254 -12.51 5.04 1.08
C ARG A 254 -11.24 5.80 0.68
N SER A 255 -11.36 6.79 -0.19
CA SER A 255 -10.18 7.45 -0.76
C SER A 255 -9.44 8.37 0.22
N VAL A 256 -9.92 8.53 1.46
CA VAL A 256 -9.19 9.17 2.58
C VAL A 256 -8.94 8.22 3.75
N GLY A 257 -9.10 6.92 3.53
CA GLY A 257 -8.87 5.88 4.55
C GLY A 257 -10.04 5.65 5.51
N GLY A 258 -11.25 6.11 5.18
CA GLY A 258 -12.45 5.91 6.02
C GLY A 258 -12.87 7.18 6.76
N THR A 259 -14.16 7.50 6.73
CA THR A 259 -14.81 8.51 7.60
C THR A 259 -16.08 7.92 8.21
N THR A 260 -16.73 8.65 9.12
CA THR A 260 -18.05 8.29 9.64
C THR A 260 -19.03 8.00 8.49
N PRO A 261 -19.72 6.84 8.46
CA PRO A 261 -20.68 6.47 7.43
C PRO A 261 -22.02 7.19 7.58
N LEU A 262 -22.99 6.90 6.70
CA LEU A 262 -24.37 7.32 6.88
C LEU A 262 -25.11 6.33 7.80
N LEU A 263 -26.03 6.82 8.63
CA LEU A 263 -26.86 5.96 9.49
C LEU A 263 -27.69 4.97 8.67
N SER A 264 -28.21 5.41 7.51
CA SER A 264 -28.98 4.57 6.60
C SER A 264 -28.20 3.37 6.07
N ASP A 265 -26.88 3.47 5.92
CA ASP A 265 -26.05 2.32 5.51
C ASP A 265 -26.02 1.27 6.61
N LEU A 266 -25.89 1.69 7.88
CA LEU A 266 -25.93 0.76 9.02
C LEU A 266 -27.31 0.13 9.16
N GLU A 267 -28.39 0.90 9.03
CA GLU A 267 -29.77 0.38 9.07
C GLU A 267 -29.97 -0.72 8.01
N ALA A 268 -29.58 -0.47 6.77
CA ALA A 268 -29.66 -1.45 5.70
C ALA A 268 -28.85 -2.72 6.00
N ILE A 269 -27.63 -2.56 6.53
CA ILE A 269 -26.77 -3.70 6.89
C ILE A 269 -27.41 -4.53 8.01
N LYS A 270 -27.94 -3.90 9.06
CA LYS A 270 -28.50 -4.61 10.23
C LYS A 270 -29.78 -5.39 9.90
N LEU A 271 -30.44 -5.10 8.78
CA LEU A 271 -31.58 -5.90 8.29
C LEU A 271 -31.15 -7.27 7.73
N GLU A 272 -29.94 -7.37 7.17
CA GLU A 272 -29.48 -8.56 6.44
C GLU A 272 -28.30 -9.28 7.11
N VAL A 273 -27.49 -8.54 7.88
CA VAL A 273 -26.22 -9.02 8.44
C VAL A 273 -26.31 -9.27 9.93
N LYS A 274 -25.90 -10.47 10.35
CA LYS A 274 -25.92 -10.91 11.76
C LYS A 274 -24.57 -10.84 12.47
N ILE A 275 -23.47 -10.79 11.74
CA ILE A 275 -22.14 -10.62 12.33
C ILE A 275 -21.97 -9.20 12.89
N PRO A 276 -21.06 -8.97 13.85
CA PRO A 276 -20.87 -7.67 14.44
C PRO A 276 -20.42 -6.61 13.42
N VAL A 277 -20.98 -5.41 13.52
CA VAL A 277 -20.66 -4.24 12.69
C VAL A 277 -20.11 -3.13 13.57
N MET A 278 -18.81 -2.87 13.41
CA MET A 278 -18.08 -1.77 14.04
C MET A 278 -18.20 -0.52 13.18
N VAL A 279 -18.58 0.62 13.76
CA VAL A 279 -18.78 1.87 13.01
C VAL A 279 -17.57 2.78 13.16
N MET A 280 -17.01 3.23 12.04
CA MET A 280 -15.98 4.27 12.03
C MET A 280 -16.56 5.60 12.55
N ILE A 281 -15.87 6.21 13.51
CA ILE A 281 -16.14 7.55 14.03
C ILE A 281 -14.94 8.42 13.70
N ARG A 282 -15.00 9.09 12.54
CA ARG A 282 -13.92 9.91 12.01
C ARG A 282 -14.49 11.03 11.15
N PRO A 283 -14.51 12.29 11.63
CA PRO A 283 -15.26 13.38 10.99
C PRO A 283 -14.65 13.80 9.64
N ARG A 284 -13.34 13.60 9.45
CA ARG A 284 -12.64 13.95 8.20
C ARG A 284 -11.45 13.03 7.90
N GLY A 285 -10.99 13.10 6.66
CA GLY A 285 -9.69 12.57 6.26
C GLY A 285 -8.51 13.42 6.78
N GLY A 286 -7.29 12.98 6.47
CA GLY A 286 -6.06 13.66 6.89
C GLY A 286 -5.51 13.14 8.21
N ASP A 287 -5.02 14.04 9.05
CA ASP A 287 -4.50 13.73 10.39
C ASP A 287 -5.58 13.27 11.38
N PHE A 288 -5.14 13.04 12.62
CA PHE A 288 -5.95 12.58 13.75
C PHE A 288 -5.93 13.56 14.93
N ILE A 289 -5.55 14.80 14.69
CA ILE A 289 -5.52 15.89 15.68
C ILE A 289 -6.74 16.75 15.42
N TYR A 290 -7.75 16.63 16.29
CA TYR A 290 -9.07 17.20 16.05
C TYR A 290 -9.30 18.50 16.82
N SER A 291 -10.04 19.44 16.23
CA SER A 291 -10.54 20.61 16.97
C SER A 291 -11.59 20.22 18.00
N ASP A 292 -12.01 21.16 18.84
CA ASP A 292 -13.06 20.93 19.84
C ASP A 292 -14.43 20.66 19.18
N GLU A 293 -14.70 21.32 18.05
CA GLU A 293 -15.90 21.12 17.26
C GLU A 293 -15.91 19.72 16.62
N GLU A 294 -14.78 19.29 16.08
CA GLU A 294 -14.63 17.94 15.51
C GLU A 294 -14.79 16.87 16.59
N PHE A 295 -14.24 17.11 17.77
CA PHE A 295 -14.42 16.22 18.92
C PHE A 295 -15.88 16.18 19.40
N ALA A 296 -16.59 17.31 19.41
CA ALA A 296 -18.01 17.35 19.71
C ALA A 296 -18.83 16.57 18.67
N GLN A 297 -18.49 16.68 17.38
CA GLN A 297 -19.12 15.89 16.32
C GLN A 297 -18.92 14.39 16.53
N MET A 298 -17.72 13.95 16.92
CA MET A 298 -17.46 12.53 17.22
C MET A 298 -18.34 12.01 18.36
N LYS A 299 -18.58 12.81 19.40
CA LYS A 299 -19.50 12.45 20.49
C LYS A 299 -20.93 12.31 20.01
N GLU A 300 -21.40 13.24 19.17
CA GLU A 300 -22.74 13.18 18.58
C GLU A 300 -22.90 11.94 17.69
N ASP A 301 -21.89 11.64 16.87
CA ASP A 301 -21.89 10.47 15.99
C ASP A 301 -21.99 9.17 16.81
N ILE A 302 -21.22 9.02 17.90
CA ILE A 302 -21.36 7.86 18.81
C ILE A 302 -22.80 7.75 19.31
N GLY A 303 -23.39 8.86 19.76
CA GLY A 303 -24.79 8.89 20.21
C GLY A 303 -25.78 8.45 19.12
N ARG A 304 -25.58 8.90 17.89
CA ARG A 304 -26.42 8.59 16.72
C ARG A 304 -26.41 7.11 16.35
N PHE A 305 -25.24 6.49 16.38
CA PHE A 305 -25.05 5.11 15.89
C PHE A 305 -25.26 4.03 16.97
N ARG A 306 -25.20 4.40 18.26
CA ARG A 306 -25.23 3.49 19.40
C ARG A 306 -26.42 2.53 19.44
N GLY A 307 -27.57 2.91 18.89
CA GLY A 307 -28.76 2.06 18.86
C GLY A 307 -28.64 0.83 17.95
N LEU A 308 -27.72 0.86 16.99
CA LEU A 308 -27.59 -0.17 15.94
C LEU A 308 -26.18 -0.74 15.80
N ALA A 309 -25.15 0.01 16.20
CA ALA A 309 -23.76 -0.40 16.11
C ALA A 309 -23.43 -1.48 17.15
N ASP A 310 -22.55 -2.42 16.80
CA ASP A 310 -22.04 -3.43 17.73
C ASP A 310 -20.71 -2.99 18.38
N GLY A 311 -20.16 -1.85 17.95
CA GLY A 311 -18.96 -1.23 18.48
C GLY A 311 -18.50 -0.07 17.61
N PHE A 312 -17.42 0.60 18.05
CA PHE A 312 -16.93 1.82 17.41
C PHE A 312 -15.44 1.75 17.09
N VAL A 313 -15.02 2.46 16.05
CA VAL A 313 -13.63 2.57 15.64
C VAL A 313 -13.24 4.05 15.56
N PHE A 314 -12.22 4.47 16.31
CA PHE A 314 -11.72 5.84 16.30
C PHE A 314 -10.30 5.91 16.85
N GLY A 315 -9.67 7.08 16.81
CA GLY A 315 -8.42 7.32 17.52
C GLY A 315 -8.00 8.77 17.40
N ILE A 316 -7.74 9.41 18.54
CA ILE A 316 -7.37 10.82 18.62
C ILE A 316 -5.90 10.92 19.03
N LEU A 317 -5.15 11.74 18.32
CA LEU A 317 -3.77 12.09 18.65
C LEU A 317 -3.70 13.56 19.06
N LYS A 318 -2.63 13.91 19.75
CA LYS A 318 -2.26 15.29 20.03
C LYS A 318 -0.80 15.50 19.67
N GLN A 319 -0.47 16.74 19.33
CA GLN A 319 0.91 17.16 19.14
C GLN A 319 1.38 17.88 20.39
N GLU A 320 2.48 17.41 20.96
CA GLU A 320 3.16 18.03 22.08
C GLU A 320 4.27 18.97 21.61
N GLU A 321 4.90 19.64 22.57
CA GLU A 321 6.03 20.52 22.30
C GLU A 321 7.15 19.75 21.58
N GLY A 322 7.84 20.42 20.64
CA GLY A 322 8.85 19.78 19.80
C GLY A 322 8.30 18.93 18.65
N GLY A 323 6.98 18.93 18.42
CA GLY A 323 6.37 18.23 17.27
C GLY A 323 6.17 16.74 17.48
N VAL A 324 6.31 16.27 18.73
CA VAL A 324 6.07 14.87 19.11
C VAL A 324 4.57 14.59 19.03
N VAL A 325 4.20 13.52 18.32
CA VAL A 325 2.80 13.10 18.17
C VAL A 325 2.54 11.91 19.08
N VAL A 326 1.58 12.06 20.00
CA VAL A 326 1.23 11.06 21.02
C VAL A 326 -0.28 10.84 21.08
N VAL A 327 -0.74 9.84 21.84
CA VAL A 327 -2.17 9.57 22.02
C VAL A 327 -2.81 10.67 22.88
N ASP A 328 -3.98 11.16 22.46
CA ASP A 328 -4.79 12.04 23.32
C ASP A 328 -5.59 11.20 24.32
N GLY A 329 -4.96 10.84 25.44
CA GLY A 329 -5.56 9.93 26.41
C GLY A 329 -6.89 10.41 26.99
N GLU A 330 -7.06 11.72 27.21
CA GLU A 330 -8.27 12.30 27.79
C GLU A 330 -9.45 12.19 26.83
N ARG A 331 -9.28 12.67 25.59
CA ARG A 331 -10.35 12.65 24.60
C ARG A 331 -10.72 11.23 24.20
N ASN A 332 -9.75 10.34 24.06
CA ASN A 332 -10.03 8.95 23.75
C ASN A 332 -10.78 8.26 24.89
N SER A 333 -10.36 8.43 26.15
CA SER A 333 -11.06 7.83 27.30
C SER A 333 -12.49 8.35 27.39
N SER A 334 -12.71 9.64 27.14
CA SER A 334 -14.07 10.23 27.10
C SER A 334 -14.97 9.58 26.05
N LEU A 335 -14.46 9.28 24.85
CA LEU A 335 -15.25 8.59 23.82
C LEU A 335 -15.46 7.11 24.13
N VAL A 336 -14.46 6.42 24.69
CA VAL A 336 -14.60 5.03 25.15
C VAL A 336 -15.67 4.93 26.24
N ASP A 337 -15.66 5.84 27.21
CA ASP A 337 -16.66 5.91 28.27
C ASP A 337 -18.06 6.18 27.69
N LEU A 338 -18.18 7.08 26.72
CA LEU A 338 -19.43 7.37 26.01
C LEU A 338 -19.93 6.16 25.21
N ALA A 339 -19.04 5.33 24.68
CA ALA A 339 -19.36 4.14 23.89
C ALA A 339 -19.76 2.92 24.73
N ARG A 340 -19.34 2.82 26.01
CA ARG A 340 -19.66 1.67 26.87
C ARG A 340 -21.17 1.39 26.91
N PRO A 341 -21.62 0.14 26.86
CA PRO A 341 -20.82 -1.09 26.98
C PRO A 341 -20.22 -1.60 25.67
N LEU A 342 -20.43 -0.90 24.54
CA LEU A 342 -19.96 -1.35 23.24
C LEU A 342 -18.43 -1.27 23.16
N PRO A 343 -17.75 -2.29 22.59
CA PRO A 343 -16.31 -2.29 22.45
C PRO A 343 -15.83 -1.21 21.48
N CYS A 344 -14.60 -0.72 21.71
CA CYS A 344 -13.93 0.22 20.83
C CYS A 344 -12.63 -0.33 20.27
N THR A 345 -12.35 -0.02 19.01
CA THR A 345 -11.09 -0.28 18.31
C THR A 345 -10.34 1.02 18.09
N PHE A 346 -9.08 1.09 18.51
CA PHE A 346 -8.19 2.20 18.16
C PHE A 346 -7.64 1.96 16.76
N HIS A 347 -8.00 2.83 15.80
CA HIS A 347 -7.58 2.61 14.40
C HIS A 347 -6.09 2.94 14.15
N ARG A 348 -5.71 2.97 12.87
CA ARG A 348 -4.33 3.20 12.39
C ARG A 348 -3.68 4.54 12.76
N ALA A 349 -4.35 5.41 13.52
CA ALA A 349 -3.69 6.57 14.13
C ALA A 349 -2.47 6.18 14.98
N VAL A 350 -2.46 4.98 15.56
CA VAL A 350 -1.33 4.50 16.36
C VAL A 350 -0.04 4.44 15.53
N ASP A 351 -0.15 4.15 14.23
CA ASP A 351 0.98 4.07 13.30
C ASP A 351 1.56 5.45 12.93
N ALA A 352 0.92 6.54 13.35
CA ALA A 352 1.38 7.92 13.15
C ALA A 352 2.01 8.53 14.41
N THR A 353 2.09 7.77 15.50
CA THR A 353 2.70 8.23 16.75
C THR A 353 4.23 8.22 16.68
N SER A 354 4.86 9.08 17.48
CA SER A 354 6.33 9.17 17.55
C SER A 354 6.97 8.01 18.31
N ASP A 355 6.26 7.43 19.29
CA ASP A 355 6.63 6.20 19.98
C ASP A 355 5.47 5.21 19.95
N TYR A 356 5.55 4.29 18.99
CA TYR A 356 4.55 3.26 18.75
C TYR A 356 4.29 2.36 19.96
N HIS A 357 5.34 1.89 20.64
CA HIS A 357 5.19 0.93 21.74
C HIS A 357 4.55 1.57 22.95
N THR A 358 4.90 2.83 23.24
CA THR A 358 4.25 3.63 24.28
C THR A 358 2.79 3.91 23.91
N ALA A 359 2.52 4.29 22.67
CA ALA A 359 1.15 4.55 22.21
C ALA A 359 0.24 3.32 22.35
N VAL A 360 0.70 2.11 22.04
CA VAL A 360 -0.10 0.88 22.23
C VAL A 360 -0.50 0.68 23.70
N ARG A 361 0.41 0.93 24.65
CA ARG A 361 0.11 0.84 26.09
C ARG A 361 -0.88 1.91 26.53
N GLU A 362 -0.75 3.14 26.02
CA GLU A 362 -1.69 4.23 26.29
C GLU A 362 -3.09 3.93 25.76
N VAL A 363 -3.18 3.34 24.56
CA VAL A 363 -4.43 2.85 23.97
C VAL A 363 -5.09 1.81 24.88
N ALA A 364 -4.33 0.83 25.39
CA ALA A 364 -4.85 -0.14 26.37
C ALA A 364 -5.37 0.57 27.64
N ALA A 365 -4.63 1.56 28.14
CA ALA A 365 -5.01 2.32 29.33
C ALA A 365 -6.29 3.16 29.16
N CYS A 366 -6.56 3.65 27.94
CA CYS A 366 -7.82 4.35 27.62
C CYS A 366 -9.04 3.41 27.59
N GLY A 367 -8.84 2.09 27.63
CA GLY A 367 -9.91 1.10 27.69
C GLY A 367 -10.38 0.54 26.35
N PHE A 368 -9.62 0.77 25.26
CA PHE A 368 -9.88 0.09 23.99
C PHE A 368 -9.73 -1.43 24.12
N LYS A 369 -10.50 -2.16 23.30
CA LYS A 369 -10.45 -3.62 23.26
C LYS A 369 -9.63 -4.16 22.10
N THR A 370 -9.45 -3.35 21.06
CA THR A 370 -8.65 -3.72 19.89
C THR A 370 -7.81 -2.52 19.47
N VAL A 371 -6.61 -2.74 18.95
CA VAL A 371 -5.82 -1.75 18.21
C VAL A 371 -5.54 -2.29 16.80
N LEU A 372 -5.90 -1.51 15.79
CA LEU A 372 -5.65 -1.78 14.38
C LEU A 372 -4.37 -1.08 13.95
N THR A 373 -3.37 -1.85 13.50
CA THR A 373 -2.01 -1.33 13.30
C THR A 373 -1.27 -2.03 12.16
N SER A 374 -0.36 -1.30 11.50
CA SER A 374 0.66 -1.84 10.60
C SER A 374 2.04 -1.98 11.27
N GLY A 375 2.12 -1.91 12.60
CA GLY A 375 3.36 -2.06 13.37
C GLY A 375 4.18 -0.77 13.49
N GLY A 376 3.54 0.39 13.54
CA GLY A 376 4.25 1.68 13.66
C GLY A 376 4.89 2.17 12.36
N ILE A 377 4.59 1.50 11.23
CA ILE A 377 5.02 1.92 9.90
C ILE A 377 3.81 2.35 9.09
N GLN A 378 3.81 3.58 8.58
CA GLN A 378 2.73 4.07 7.74
C GLN A 378 2.65 3.30 6.41
N GLY A 379 1.43 2.93 6.01
CA GLY A 379 1.16 2.29 4.72
C GLY A 379 0.83 0.81 4.84
N ASP A 380 1.84 -0.05 4.96
CA ASP A 380 1.71 -1.51 4.79
C ASP A 380 2.29 -2.29 5.99
N VAL A 381 1.48 -3.23 6.51
CA VAL A 381 1.82 -4.16 7.59
C VAL A 381 3.02 -5.06 7.25
N VAL A 382 3.27 -5.33 5.96
CA VAL A 382 4.44 -6.14 5.54
C VAL A 382 5.76 -5.50 5.98
N GLY A 383 5.80 -4.17 6.10
CA GLY A 383 6.99 -3.47 6.59
C GLY A 383 7.16 -3.56 8.11
N GLY A 384 6.06 -3.64 8.86
CA GLY A 384 6.04 -3.42 10.31
C GLY A 384 5.60 -4.61 11.16
N TYR A 385 5.22 -5.75 10.57
CA TYR A 385 4.72 -6.90 11.35
C TYR A 385 5.72 -7.42 12.39
N GLY A 386 7.03 -7.30 12.15
CA GLY A 386 8.06 -7.67 13.13
C GLY A 386 8.18 -6.71 14.32
N ASN A 387 7.56 -5.52 14.24
CA ASN A 387 7.48 -4.56 15.32
C ASN A 387 6.16 -4.66 16.11
N LEU A 388 5.25 -5.55 15.69
CA LEU A 388 4.02 -5.80 16.43
C LEU A 388 4.39 -6.33 17.82
N PRO A 389 3.75 -5.81 18.88
CA PRO A 389 4.02 -6.28 20.22
C PRO A 389 3.74 -7.77 20.34
N THR A 390 4.68 -8.53 20.88
CA THR A 390 4.48 -9.95 21.17
C THR A 390 3.75 -10.07 22.49
N PHE A 391 2.44 -10.32 22.44
CA PHE A 391 1.66 -10.59 23.63
C PHE A 391 1.15 -12.03 23.59
N GLY A 392 1.57 -12.85 24.55
CA GLY A 392 1.17 -14.25 24.68
C GLY A 392 -0.32 -14.44 24.96
N ASP A 393 -0.73 -15.71 24.94
CA ASP A 393 -2.11 -16.22 24.90
C ASP A 393 -3.12 -15.40 25.74
N GLY A 394 -3.87 -14.52 25.06
CA GLY A 394 -4.86 -13.60 25.66
C GLY A 394 -4.82 -12.14 25.16
N GLU A 395 -3.81 -11.81 24.34
CA GLU A 395 -3.44 -10.53 23.70
C GLU A 395 -3.49 -9.25 24.56
N GLY A 396 -2.31 -8.64 24.70
CA GLY A 396 -2.08 -7.30 25.26
C GLY A 396 -1.97 -7.21 26.78
N GLU A 397 -1.24 -6.19 27.25
CA GLU A 397 -1.38 -5.66 28.61
C GLU A 397 -2.88 -5.36 28.83
N ARG A 398 -3.55 -6.10 29.71
CA ARG A 398 -5.00 -5.99 30.05
C ARG A 398 -6.02 -6.54 29.03
N GLY A 399 -5.64 -7.42 28.10
CA GLY A 399 -6.62 -8.03 27.17
C GLY A 399 -6.97 -7.14 25.96
N LEU A 400 -5.98 -6.38 25.47
CA LEU A 400 -6.05 -5.60 24.23
C LEU A 400 -5.68 -6.47 23.03
N VAL A 401 -6.62 -6.68 22.11
CA VAL A 401 -6.39 -7.38 20.85
C VAL A 401 -5.54 -6.53 19.90
N ILE A 402 -4.43 -7.07 19.41
CA ILE A 402 -3.61 -6.49 18.35
C ILE A 402 -4.11 -7.04 17.02
N MET A 403 -4.65 -6.17 16.18
CA MET A 403 -5.21 -6.54 14.88
C MET A 403 -4.33 -5.98 13.76
N PRO A 404 -3.48 -6.80 13.11
CA PRO A 404 -2.67 -6.36 12.00
C PRO A 404 -3.55 -5.94 10.82
N GLY A 405 -3.25 -4.78 10.23
CA GLY A 405 -4.00 -4.23 9.12
C GLY A 405 -3.21 -3.22 8.28
N GLY A 406 -3.73 -2.94 7.08
CA GLY A 406 -3.05 -2.13 6.07
C GLY A 406 -2.26 -3.01 5.10
N GLY A 407 -2.85 -3.33 3.94
CA GLY A 407 -2.21 -4.17 2.92
C GLY A 407 -2.42 -5.69 3.09
N VAL A 408 -3.15 -6.14 4.12
CA VAL A 408 -3.45 -7.55 4.34
C VAL A 408 -4.25 -8.13 3.18
N ARG A 409 -3.62 -9.04 2.43
CA ARG A 409 -4.19 -9.86 1.36
C ARG A 409 -3.85 -11.33 1.61
N ARG A 410 -4.43 -12.25 0.82
CA ARG A 410 -4.20 -13.70 0.97
C ARG A 410 -2.72 -14.06 1.09
N GLU A 411 -1.87 -13.45 0.27
CA GLU A 411 -0.43 -13.74 0.21
C GLU A 411 0.31 -13.29 1.48
N VAL A 412 -0.17 -12.22 2.11
CA VAL A 412 0.43 -11.65 3.33
C VAL A 412 -0.16 -12.31 4.58
N LEU A 413 -1.41 -12.74 4.53
CA LEU A 413 -2.13 -13.30 5.67
C LEU A 413 -1.45 -14.55 6.22
N GLU A 414 -0.98 -15.46 5.35
CA GLU A 414 -0.25 -16.66 5.79
C GLU A 414 1.02 -16.33 6.57
N VAL A 415 1.74 -15.29 6.12
CA VAL A 415 2.95 -14.81 6.81
C VAL A 415 2.56 -14.21 8.16
N LEU A 416 1.55 -13.33 8.21
CA LEU A 416 1.14 -12.71 9.47
C LEU A 416 0.67 -13.76 10.49
N VAL A 417 -0.14 -14.74 10.06
CA VAL A 417 -0.59 -15.83 10.92
C VAL A 417 0.57 -16.63 11.51
N ARG A 418 1.61 -16.87 10.72
CA ARG A 418 2.79 -17.63 11.15
C ARG A 418 3.71 -16.83 12.06
N GLU A 419 3.95 -15.55 11.73
CA GLU A 419 5.00 -14.75 12.36
C GLU A 419 4.51 -13.93 13.57
N THR A 420 3.24 -13.52 13.62
CA THR A 420 2.76 -12.58 14.64
C THR A 420 1.99 -13.25 15.77
N GLY A 421 1.50 -14.48 15.58
CA GLY A 421 0.63 -15.16 16.53
C GLY A 421 -0.78 -14.55 16.63
N CYS A 422 -1.05 -13.41 16.01
CA CYS A 422 -2.29 -12.64 16.16
C CYS A 422 -3.55 -13.43 15.83
N TRP A 423 -4.65 -13.15 16.53
CA TRP A 423 -5.91 -13.86 16.31
C TRP A 423 -6.85 -13.14 15.34
N TRP A 424 -6.82 -11.82 15.35
CA TRP A 424 -7.64 -10.97 14.49
C TRP A 424 -6.82 -10.33 13.38
N PHE A 425 -7.36 -10.28 12.17
CA PHE A 425 -6.74 -9.62 11.03
C PHE A 425 -7.74 -8.70 10.34
N HIS A 426 -7.26 -7.57 9.83
CA HIS A 426 -8.10 -6.59 9.14
C HIS A 426 -7.71 -6.47 7.67
N SER A 427 -8.67 -6.67 6.76
CA SER A 427 -8.50 -6.47 5.33
C SER A 427 -9.58 -5.58 4.75
N SER A 428 -9.30 -4.94 3.61
CA SER A 428 -10.34 -4.24 2.84
C SER A 428 -11.06 -5.16 1.85
N GLY A 429 -10.56 -6.37 1.60
CA GLY A 429 -11.18 -7.33 0.67
C GLY A 429 -11.30 -6.84 -0.79
N ILE A 430 -10.60 -5.76 -1.15
CA ILE A 430 -10.81 -5.09 -2.44
C ILE A 430 -10.00 -5.77 -3.55
N VAL A 431 -10.75 -6.30 -4.52
CA VAL A 431 -10.24 -6.71 -5.83
C VAL A 431 -10.01 -5.46 -6.66
N GLY A 432 -8.84 -5.32 -7.29
CA GLY A 432 -8.49 -4.13 -8.06
C GLY A 432 -9.49 -3.86 -9.19
N GLY A 433 -10.13 -2.68 -9.17
CA GLY A 433 -10.82 -2.09 -10.33
C GLY A 433 -12.02 -2.86 -10.88
N GLY A 434 -13.06 -3.05 -10.07
CA GLY A 434 -14.37 -3.55 -10.53
C GLY A 434 -15.10 -4.26 -9.40
N GLY A 435 -16.31 -3.81 -9.10
CA GLY A 435 -17.14 -4.35 -8.01
C GLY A 435 -17.30 -5.86 -8.11
N GLY A 436 -16.68 -6.58 -7.18
CA GLY A 436 -16.78 -8.02 -7.04
C GLY A 436 -15.92 -8.46 -5.87
N VAL A 437 -16.56 -8.84 -4.76
CA VAL A 437 -15.90 -9.56 -3.67
C VAL A 437 -15.97 -11.04 -4.06
N TRP A 438 -14.82 -11.72 -4.11
CA TRP A 438 -14.77 -13.16 -4.38
C TRP A 438 -14.84 -13.92 -3.06
N GLY A 439 -15.81 -14.84 -2.96
CA GLY A 439 -15.87 -15.84 -1.90
C GLY A 439 -15.02 -17.04 -2.25
N GLY A 440 -14.29 -17.58 -1.28
CA GLY A 440 -13.66 -18.89 -1.44
C GLY A 440 -12.64 -19.24 -0.36
N GLY A 441 -13.06 -20.15 0.51
CA GLY A 441 -12.24 -21.21 1.14
C GLY A 441 -11.36 -20.80 2.30
#